data_AF-A0A7S6RGL5-F1
#
_entry.id   AF-A0A7S6RGL5-F1
#
_cell.length_a   1.000
_cell.length_b   1.000
_cell.length_c   1.000
_cell.angle_alpha   90.00
_cell.angle_beta   90.00
_cell.angle_gamma   90.00
#
_symmetry.space_group_name_H-M   'P 1'
#
loop_
_entity.id
_entity.type
_entity.pdbx_description
1 polymer ?
#
loop_
_entity_poly.entity_id
_entity_poly.type
_entity_poly.pdbx_seq_one_letter_code
_entity_poly.pdbx_strand_id
1 'polypeptide(L)' 'MTTTVVNPQIEYPSSDGEPLAETYIHLYAILTTLEVIKQYLAGQQATVLADQFLYYVQGFPKLRVAPDV' A
#
# COMPACT_ATOMS: atom_id res chain seq x y z
N MET A 1 -34.95 -21.21 11.43
CA MET A 1 -33.93 -20.47 12.19
C MET A 1 -33.33 -19.45 11.23
N THR A 2 -33.61 -18.16 11.43
CA THR A 2 -33.21 -17.10 10.50
C THR A 2 -31.87 -16.55 10.97
N THR A 3 -30.78 -16.88 10.27
CA THR A 3 -29.44 -16.42 10.62
C THR A 3 -29.30 -14.96 10.23
N THR A 4 -29.28 -14.06 11.21
CA THR A 4 -28.92 -12.66 11.02
C THR A 4 -27.44 -12.57 10.63
N VAL A 5 -27.17 -12.24 9.36
CA VAL A 5 -25.83 -11.92 8.90
C VAL A 5 -25.47 -10.54 9.47
N VAL A 6 -24.75 -10.54 10.58
CA VAL A 6 -24.09 -9.32 11.07
C VAL A 6 -23.00 -9.01 10.06
N ASN A 7 -23.13 -7.92 9.31
CA ASN A 7 -22.06 -7.42 8.47
C ASN A 7 -21.19 -6.51 9.36
N PRO A 8 -20.07 -6.99 9.92
CA PRO A 8 -19.23 -6.13 10.74
C PRO A 8 -18.80 -4.93 9.87
N GLN A 9 -19.01 -3.72 10.37
CA GLN A 9 -18.39 -2.54 9.78
C GLN A 9 -16.88 -2.77 9.82
N ILE A 10 -16.27 -2.96 8.64
CA ILE A 10 -14.82 -3.16 8.53
C ILE A 10 -14.19 -1.78 8.74
N GLU A 11 -13.57 -1.60 9.90
CA GLU A 11 -12.79 -0.41 10.21
C GLU A 11 -11.35 -0.62 9.72
N TYR A 12 -10.92 0.20 8.77
CA TYR A 12 -9.54 0.25 8.32
C TYR A 12 -8.82 1.38 9.05
N PRO A 13 -7.89 1.09 9.98
CA PRO A 13 -7.21 2.13 10.74
C PRO A 13 -6.32 2.96 9.81
N SER A 14 -6.29 4.28 10.02
CA SER A 14 -5.44 5.22 9.29
C SER A 14 -4.00 5.28 9.82
N SER A 15 -3.73 4.69 10.98
CA SER A 15 -2.43 4.63 11.64
C SER A 15 -2.42 3.44 12.62
N ASP A 16 -1.24 2.89 12.88
CA ASP A 16 -0.98 1.89 13.93
C ASP A 16 -0.50 2.52 15.26
N GLY A 17 -0.41 3.85 15.34
CA GLY A 17 0.08 4.58 16.51
C GLY A 17 1.60 4.61 16.65
N GLU A 18 2.33 3.98 15.72
CA GLU A 18 3.80 3.99 15.70
C GLU A 18 4.32 5.19 14.88
N PRO A 19 5.55 5.65 15.12
CA PRO A 19 6.18 6.65 14.28
C PRO A 19 6.29 6.17 12.84
N LEU A 20 6.04 7.07 11.88
CA LEU A 20 6.31 6.78 10.48
C LEU A 20 7.80 6.43 10.32
N ALA A 21 8.09 5.33 9.61
CA ALA A 21 9.46 4.90 9.38
C ALA A 21 10.26 5.92 8.56
N GLU A 22 9.59 6.58 7.61
CA GLU A 22 10.25 7.46 6.66
C GLU A 22 10.52 8.86 7.17
N THR A 23 11.73 9.33 6.87
CA THR A 23 12.08 10.74 7.00
C THR A 23 11.44 11.55 5.89
N TYR A 24 11.29 12.86 6.09
CA TYR A 24 10.73 13.76 5.08
C TYR A 24 11.48 13.70 3.73
N ILE A 25 12.81 13.59 3.76
CA ILE A 25 13.63 13.52 2.53
C ILE A 25 13.34 12.22 1.77
N HIS A 26 13.21 11.10 2.48
CA HIS A 26 12.93 9.80 1.87
C HIS A 26 11.51 9.73 1.32
N LEU A 27 10.52 10.24 2.07
CA LEU A 27 9.15 10.42 1.56
C LEU A 27 9.13 11.25 0.27
N TYR A 28 9.85 12.38 0.24
CA TYR A 28 9.91 13.22 -0.94
C TYR A 28 10.55 12.50 -2.14
N ALA A 29 11.60 11.71 -1.91
CA ALA A 29 12.26 10.90 -2.94
C ALA A 29 11.32 9.83 -3.52
N ILE A 30 10.58 9.12 -2.67
CA ILE A 30 9.57 8.12 -3.08
C ILE A 30 8.51 8.79 -3.95
N LEU A 31 7.88 9.87 -3.47
CA LEU A 31 6.80 10.55 -4.19
C LEU A 31 7.25 11.13 -5.53
N THR A 32 8.45 11.72 -5.57
CA THR A 32 9.02 12.28 -6.80
C THR A 32 9.29 11.17 -7.82
N THR A 33 9.89 10.07 -7.37
CA THR A 33 10.24 8.94 -8.24
C THR A 33 8.98 8.26 -8.79
N LEU A 34 7.99 8.02 -7.93
CA LEU A 34 6.68 7.48 -8.33
C LEU A 34 6.06 8.32 -9.44
N GLU A 35 6.05 9.65 -9.28
CA GLU A 35 5.42 10.54 -10.24
C GLU A 35 6.19 10.58 -11.58
N VAL A 36 7.52 10.57 -11.54
CA VAL A 36 8.34 10.49 -12.76
C VAL A 36 8.08 9.19 -13.53
N ILE A 37 8.00 8.04 -12.86
CA ILE A 37 7.75 6.76 -13.53
C ILE A 37 6.31 6.70 -14.07
N LYS A 38 5.32 7.22 -13.33
CA LYS A 38 3.94 7.33 -13.83
C LYS A 38 3.85 8.15 -15.11
N GLN A 39 4.55 9.28 -15.17
CA GLN A 39 4.61 10.10 -16.38
C GLN A 39 5.31 9.38 -17.53
N TYR A 40 6.42 8.68 -17.26
CA TYR A 40 7.14 7.87 -18.25
C TYR A 40 6.27 6.75 -18.84
N LEU A 41 5.46 6.11 -18.00
CA LEU A 41 4.56 5.01 -18.40
C LEU A 41 3.19 5.49 -18.91
N ALA A 42 2.99 6.80 -19.08
CA ALA A 42 1.73 7.33 -19.58
C ALA A 42 1.40 6.74 -20.97
N GLY A 43 0.21 6.15 -21.10
CA GLY A 43 -0.23 5.46 -22.32
C GLY A 43 0.26 4.02 -22.47
N GLN A 44 1.03 3.50 -21.50
CA GLN A 44 1.47 2.10 -21.46
C GLN A 44 0.59 1.30 -20.50
N GLN A 45 0.45 -0.01 -20.74
CA GLN A 45 -0.27 -0.90 -19.83
C GLN A 45 0.63 -1.30 -18.65
N ALA A 46 0.83 -0.36 -17.73
CA ALA A 46 1.63 -0.58 -16.52
C ALA A 46 1.07 0.22 -15.34
N THR A 47 1.29 -0.30 -14.13
CA THR A 47 0.92 0.34 -12.87
C THR A 47 2.16 0.46 -12.00
N VAL A 48 2.34 1.62 -11.38
CA VAL A 48 3.41 1.89 -10.42
C VAL A 48 2.76 2.18 -9.08
N LEU A 49 3.26 1.52 -8.04
CA LEU A 49 2.81 1.65 -6.66
C LEU A 49 4.05 1.88 -5.78
N ALA A 50 3.89 2.50 -4.63
CA ALA A 50 4.99 2.84 -3.74
C ALA A 50 4.52 2.72 -2.29
N ASP A 51 5.39 2.22 -1.42
CA ASP A 51 5.18 2.11 0.03
C ASP A 51 3.86 1.40 0.40
N GLN A 52 3.54 0.33 -0.33
CA GLN A 52 2.36 -0.51 -0.11
C GLN A 52 2.75 -1.95 0.18
N PHE A 53 2.04 -2.60 1.10
CA PHE A 53 2.24 -4.03 1.34
C PHE A 53 1.86 -4.87 0.12
N LEU A 54 2.87 -5.42 -0.54
CA LEU A 54 2.76 -6.44 -1.58
C LEU A 54 2.79 -7.83 -0.93
N TYR A 55 1.66 -8.53 -0.98
CA TYR A 55 1.53 -9.90 -0.53
C TYR A 55 1.77 -10.85 -1.70
N TYR A 56 2.92 -11.54 -1.68
CA TYR A 56 3.33 -12.40 -2.79
C TYR A 56 3.07 -13.90 -2.53
N VAL A 57 2.56 -14.26 -1.35
CA VAL A 57 2.17 -15.63 -1.01
C VAL A 57 0.76 -15.65 -0.41
N GLN A 58 -0.15 -16.39 -1.05
CA GLN A 58 -1.52 -16.55 -0.58
C GLN A 58 -1.56 -17.31 0.76
N GLY A 59 -2.35 -16.81 1.72
CA GLY A 59 -2.55 -17.45 3.02
C GLY A 59 -1.47 -17.12 4.07
N PHE A 60 -0.42 -16.39 3.69
CA PHE A 60 0.69 -16.02 4.60
C PHE A 60 0.84 -14.51 4.71
N PRO A 61 0.02 -13.82 5.54
CA PRO A 61 -0.02 -12.34 5.62
C PRO A 61 1.26 -11.68 6.17
N LYS A 62 2.20 -12.47 6.71
CA LYS A 62 3.52 -11.99 7.13
C LYS A 62 4.55 -12.02 6.00
N LEU A 63 4.27 -12.73 4.91
CA LEU A 63 5.12 -12.77 3.71
C LEU A 63 4.71 -11.61 2.78
N ARG A 64 5.20 -10.43 3.14
CA ARG A 64 4.95 -9.18 2.43
C ARG A 64 6.16 -8.29 2.45
N VAL A 65 6.23 -7.39 1.48
CA VAL A 65 7.22 -6.30 1.44
C VAL A 65 6.48 -4.99 1.17
N ALA A 66 7.03 -3.87 1.60
CA ALA A 66 6.60 -2.53 1.20
C ALA A 66 7.75 -1.89 0.42
N PRO A 67 7.79 -2.03 -0.91
CA PRO A 67 8.85 -1.45 -1.73
C PRO A 67 8.68 0.07 -1.86
N ASP A 68 9.79 0.80 -1.86
CA ASP A 68 9.80 2.25 -2.04
C ASP A 68 9.12 2.68 -3.35
N VAL A 69 9.44 2.06 -4.50
CA VAL A 69 8.81 2.24 -5.83
C VAL A 69 8.95 0.97 -6.67
#